data_AF-A0A522QHN6-F1
#
_entry.id   AF-A0A522QHN6-F1
#
_cell.length_a   1.000
_cell.length_b   1.000
_cell.length_c   1.000
_cell.angle_alpha   90.00
_cell.angle_beta   90.00
_cell.angle_gamma   90.00
#
_symmetry.space_group_name_H-M   'P 1'
#
loop_
_entity.id
_entity.type
_entity.pdbx_description
1 polymer ?
#
loop_
_entity_poly.entity_id
_entity_poly.type
_entity_poly.pdbx_seq_one_letter_code
_entity_poly.pdbx_strand_id
1 'polypeptide(L)'
;MERVAVFDGAALVAELDERRVASNLGWPEVAGELTAQSAGLRAEINDHAVCPGALVRTVRRGSMSCQYALMLLQWLGRSPEDFLTGPRREVGPARLPDVDIDARLRWDLPQLHAAVDEERRRRGLTWTALAADIGCTPSRLTNLRTARLADMDLTMRLTQWLGRPAAEFVHPARW
;
A
#
# COMPACT_ATOMS: atom_id res chain seq x y z
N MET A 1 12.45 21.60 -8.08
CA MET A 1 11.68 20.34 -8.14
C MET A 1 11.63 19.80 -6.73
N GLU A 2 10.47 19.89 -6.08
CA GLU A 2 10.30 19.43 -4.69
C GLU A 2 10.34 17.89 -4.72
N ARG A 3 11.28 17.27 -4.00
CA ARG A 3 11.36 15.80 -3.95
C ARG A 3 10.13 15.29 -3.20
N VAL A 4 9.35 14.41 -3.81
CA VAL A 4 8.23 13.75 -3.12
C VAL A 4 8.77 12.71 -2.15
N ALA A 5 8.17 12.58 -0.97
CA ALA A 5 8.52 11.52 -0.03
C ALA A 5 8.36 10.13 -0.67
N VAL A 6 9.24 9.21 -0.30
CA VAL A 6 9.36 7.86 -0.86
C VAL A 6 8.97 6.85 0.22
N PHE A 7 8.29 5.78 -0.18
CA PHE A 7 7.94 4.72 0.76
C PHE A 7 9.15 3.80 1.00
N ASP A 8 9.54 3.65 2.26
CA ASP A 8 10.62 2.77 2.69
C ASP A 8 10.07 1.39 3.04
N GLY A 9 10.01 0.53 2.03
CA GLY A 9 9.60 -0.87 2.21
C GLY A 9 10.58 -1.69 3.04
N ALA A 10 11.85 -1.27 3.16
CA ALA A 10 12.81 -1.94 4.03
C ALA A 10 12.53 -1.60 5.51
N ALA A 11 12.16 -0.36 5.82
CA ALA A 11 11.70 0.03 7.15
C ALA A 11 10.43 -0.74 7.56
N LEU A 12 9.45 -0.89 6.67
CA LEU A 12 8.27 -1.72 6.92
C LEU A 12 8.66 -3.18 7.24
N VAL A 13 9.60 -3.74 6.47
CA VAL A 13 10.10 -5.10 6.67
C VAL A 13 10.86 -5.23 8.00
N ALA A 14 11.65 -4.23 8.38
CA ALA A 14 12.36 -4.21 9.65
C ALA A 14 11.38 -4.24 10.83
N GLU A 15 10.35 -3.38 10.80
CA GLU A 15 9.33 -3.35 11.86
C GLU A 15 8.50 -4.66 11.90
N LEU A 16 8.20 -5.25 10.74
CA LEU A 16 7.60 -6.58 10.65
C LEU A 16 8.46 -7.64 11.35
N ASP A 17 9.78 -7.62 11.10
CA ASP A 17 10.71 -8.58 11.68
C ASP A 17 10.87 -8.38 13.19
N GLU A 18 10.96 -7.13 13.65
CA GLU A 18 10.99 -6.78 15.07
C GLU A 18 9.74 -7.29 15.79
N ARG A 19 8.55 -7.03 15.24
CA ARG A 19 7.29 -7.51 15.81
C ARG A 19 7.21 -9.04 15.81
N ARG A 20 7.65 -9.68 14.72
CA ARG A 20 7.71 -11.15 14.61
C ARG A 20 8.60 -11.74 15.69
N VAL A 21 9.81 -11.20 15.89
CA VAL A 21 10.77 -11.66 16.92
C VAL A 21 10.23 -11.40 18.32
N ALA A 22 9.67 -10.21 18.58
CA ALA A 22 9.10 -9.87 19.87
C ALA A 22 7.91 -10.77 20.27
N SER A 23 7.15 -11.25 19.28
CA SER A 23 6.07 -12.22 19.47
C SER A 23 6.54 -13.68 19.47
N ASN A 24 7.85 -13.95 19.36
CA ASN A 24 8.43 -15.29 19.27
C ASN A 24 7.84 -16.14 18.12
N LEU A 25 7.58 -15.51 16.97
CA LEU A 25 6.99 -16.17 15.80
C LEU A 25 8.06 -16.49 14.74
N GLY A 26 7.96 -17.67 14.16
CA GLY A 26 8.57 -18.02 12.88
C GLY A 26 7.79 -17.43 11.70
N TRP A 27 8.45 -17.35 10.53
CA TRP A 27 7.79 -16.90 9.29
C TRP A 27 6.54 -17.69 8.89
N PRO A 28 6.45 -19.02 9.10
CA PRO A 28 5.21 -19.76 8.84
C PRO A 28 4.04 -19.31 9.73
N GLU A 29 4.30 -18.97 11.00
CA GLU A 29 3.26 -18.53 11.94
C GLU A 29 2.77 -17.13 11.56
N VAL A 30 3.68 -16.21 11.21
CA VAL A 30 3.29 -14.90 10.65
C VAL A 30 2.43 -15.07 9.39
N ALA A 31 2.81 -15.95 8.47
CA ALA A 31 1.98 -16.22 7.29
C ALA A 31 0.59 -16.77 7.65
N GLY A 32 0.49 -17.57 8.72
CA GLY A 32 -0.77 -18.03 9.31
C GLY A 32 -1.61 -16.88 9.85
N GLU A 33 -1.01 -15.98 10.63
CA GLU A 33 -1.69 -14.79 11.17
C GLU A 33 -2.15 -13.84 10.06
N LEU A 34 -1.30 -13.57 9.06
CA LEU A 34 -1.68 -12.76 7.90
C LEU A 34 -2.85 -13.39 7.13
N THR A 35 -2.88 -14.73 7.04
CA THR A 35 -3.99 -15.48 6.44
C THR A 35 -5.27 -15.39 7.28
N ALA A 36 -5.14 -15.37 8.61
CA ALA A 36 -6.26 -15.29 9.53
C ALA A 36 -7.00 -13.94 9.47
N GLN A 37 -6.30 -12.85 9.10
CA GLN A 37 -6.89 -11.51 8.94
C GLN A 37 -8.12 -11.46 8.02
N SER A 38 -8.23 -12.38 7.06
CA SER A 38 -9.38 -12.44 6.14
C SER A 38 -9.93 -13.88 6.05
N ALA A 39 -9.97 -14.60 7.16
CA ALA A 39 -10.34 -16.03 7.17
C ALA A 39 -11.76 -16.30 6.65
N GLY A 40 -12.73 -15.47 7.06
CA GLY A 40 -14.13 -15.61 6.63
C GLY A 40 -14.30 -15.31 5.14
N LEU A 41 -13.67 -14.23 4.66
CA LEU A 41 -13.64 -13.91 3.22
C LEU A 41 -13.02 -15.07 2.41
N ARG A 42 -11.88 -15.58 2.86
CA ARG A 42 -11.19 -16.67 2.14
C ARG A 42 -12.04 -17.93 2.05
N ALA A 43 -12.82 -18.24 3.08
CA ALA A 43 -13.76 -19.36 3.05
C ALA A 43 -14.90 -19.12 2.06
N GLU A 44 -15.40 -17.88 1.95
CA GLU A 44 -16.46 -17.48 1.01
C GLU A 44 -16.01 -17.59 -0.46
N ILE A 45 -14.83 -17.06 -0.80
CA ILE A 45 -14.35 -16.96 -2.19
C ILE A 45 -13.31 -18.01 -2.60
N ASN A 46 -13.02 -18.98 -1.72
CA ASN A 46 -12.01 -20.03 -1.91
C ASN A 46 -10.62 -19.47 -2.31
N ASP A 47 -10.18 -18.39 -1.66
CA ASP A 47 -8.89 -17.71 -1.93
C ASP A 47 -7.71 -18.43 -1.24
N HIS A 48 -6.53 -18.32 -1.85
CA HIS A 48 -5.33 -18.99 -1.34
C HIS A 48 -4.82 -18.36 -0.04
N ALA A 49 -4.19 -19.18 0.80
CA ALA A 49 -3.50 -18.70 2.00
C ALA A 49 -2.21 -17.97 1.61
N VAL A 50 -1.72 -17.12 2.51
CA VAL A 50 -0.40 -16.51 2.34
C VAL A 50 0.65 -17.60 2.41
N CYS A 51 1.36 -17.83 1.31
CA CYS A 51 2.45 -18.81 1.28
C CYS A 51 3.66 -18.28 2.08
N PRO A 52 4.17 -19.01 3.10
CA PRO A 52 5.33 -18.58 3.88
C PRO A 52 6.57 -18.28 3.02
N GLY A 53 6.83 -19.10 2.01
CA GLY A 53 7.95 -18.89 1.09
C GLY A 53 7.79 -17.64 0.23
N ALA A 54 6.56 -17.28 -0.15
CA ALA A 54 6.29 -16.03 -0.85
C ALA A 54 6.48 -14.82 0.06
N LEU A 55 6.02 -14.91 1.32
CA LEU A 55 6.26 -13.88 2.34
C LEU A 55 7.76 -13.61 2.51
N VAL A 56 8.56 -14.64 2.76
CA VAL A 56 10.01 -14.50 2.95
C VAL A 56 10.68 -13.87 1.73
N ARG A 57 10.29 -14.25 0.50
CA ARG A 57 10.83 -13.64 -0.72
C ARG A 57 10.48 -12.15 -0.83
N THR A 58 9.23 -11.78 -0.54
CA THR A 58 8.78 -10.38 -0.57
C THR A 58 9.51 -9.53 0.48
N VAL A 59 9.61 -10.05 1.71
CA VAL A 59 10.33 -9.44 2.83
C VAL A 59 11.80 -9.19 2.44
N ARG A 60 12.50 -10.21 1.92
CA ARG A 60 13.90 -10.06 1.48
C ARG A 60 14.08 -9.07 0.34
N ARG A 61 13.07 -8.89 -0.52
CA ARG A 61 13.11 -7.93 -1.63
C ARG A 61 12.97 -6.48 -1.14
N GLY A 62 12.35 -6.26 0.01
CA GLY A 62 12.10 -4.91 0.57
C GLY A 62 11.16 -4.04 -0.28
N SER A 63 10.58 -4.57 -1.35
CA SER A 63 9.61 -3.88 -2.20
C SER A 63 8.46 -4.82 -2.53
N MET A 64 7.26 -4.26 -2.62
CA MET A 64 6.03 -5.04 -2.75
C MET A 64 4.92 -4.24 -3.41
N SER A 65 3.86 -4.93 -3.82
CA SER A 65 2.65 -4.26 -4.29
C SER A 65 1.95 -3.56 -3.14
N CYS A 66 1.17 -2.53 -3.45
CA CYS A 66 0.38 -1.79 -2.50
C CYS A 66 -0.63 -2.69 -1.75
N GLN A 67 -1.21 -3.69 -2.43
CA GLN A 67 -2.12 -4.65 -1.82
C GLN A 67 -1.41 -5.57 -0.81
N TYR A 68 -0.16 -5.98 -1.08
CA TYR A 68 0.60 -6.80 -0.15
C TYR A 68 1.06 -5.98 1.07
N ALA A 69 1.45 -4.72 0.85
CA ALA A 69 1.80 -3.80 1.93
C ALA A 69 0.64 -3.59 2.90
N LEU A 70 -0.60 -3.42 2.41
CA LEU A 70 -1.78 -3.28 3.29
C LEU A 70 -1.95 -4.46 4.25
N MET A 71 -1.71 -5.68 3.79
CA MET A 71 -1.81 -6.86 4.63
C MET A 71 -0.79 -6.86 5.77
N LEU A 72 0.43 -6.36 5.53
CA LEU A 72 1.46 -6.22 6.57
C LEU A 72 1.16 -5.06 7.52
N LEU A 73 0.75 -3.92 6.96
CA LEU A 73 0.41 -2.71 7.71
C LEU A 73 -0.78 -2.92 8.64
N GLN A 74 -1.80 -3.66 8.18
CA GLN A 74 -2.96 -4.04 9.00
C GLN A 74 -2.52 -4.89 10.19
N TRP A 75 -1.68 -5.90 9.97
CA TRP A 75 -1.16 -6.76 11.03
C TRP A 75 -0.29 -6.00 12.05
N LEU A 76 0.47 -5.02 11.58
CA LEU A 76 1.26 -4.12 12.43
C LEU A 76 0.42 -3.05 13.14
N GLY A 77 -0.81 -2.79 12.68
CA GLY A 77 -1.62 -1.66 13.16
C GLY A 77 -1.01 -0.30 12.81
N ARG A 78 -0.30 -0.20 11.68
CA ARG A 78 0.44 1.00 11.25
C ARG A 78 -0.15 1.61 9.98
N SER A 79 0.09 2.90 9.78
CA SER A 79 -0.28 3.59 8.53
C SER A 79 0.87 3.53 7.51
N PRO A 80 0.57 3.55 6.21
CA PRO A 80 1.59 3.70 5.17
C PRO A 80 2.54 4.89 5.38
N GLU A 81 2.00 5.99 5.90
CA GLU A 81 2.69 7.26 6.12
C GLU A 81 3.81 7.16 7.16
N ASP A 82 3.73 6.18 8.08
CA ASP A 82 4.76 5.92 9.09
C ASP A 82 6.11 5.51 8.47
N PHE A 83 6.07 5.01 7.23
CA PHE A 83 7.23 4.48 6.51
C PHE A 83 7.67 5.41 5.36
N LEU A 84 7.33 6.70 5.42
CA LEU A 84 7.80 7.69 4.47
C LEU A 84 9.19 8.24 4.84
N THR A 85 10.06 8.36 3.85
CA THR A 85 11.37 9.01 3.98
C THR A 85 11.45 10.26 3.11
N GLY A 86 12.24 11.23 3.55
CA GLY A 86 12.37 12.53 2.89
C GLY A 86 11.29 13.55 3.30
N PRO A 87 11.16 14.67 2.55
CA PRO A 87 10.21 15.72 2.88
C PRO A 87 8.78 15.27 2.62
N ARG A 88 8.07 14.92 3.70
CA ARG A 88 6.66 14.50 3.67
C ARG A 88 5.71 15.69 3.81
N ARG A 89 4.54 15.57 3.20
CA ARG A 89 3.42 16.49 3.42
C ARG A 89 2.59 16.01 4.60
N GLU A 90 2.12 16.95 5.41
CA GLU A 90 1.09 16.71 6.42
C GLU A 90 -0.22 16.42 5.70
N VAL A 91 -0.80 15.24 5.90
CA VAL A 91 -2.01 14.77 5.19
C VAL A 91 -3.18 14.49 6.14
N GLY A 92 -3.08 14.87 7.41
CA GLY A 92 -4.11 14.61 8.42
C GLY A 92 -4.15 13.15 8.88
N PRO A 93 -5.30 12.66 9.38
CA PRO A 93 -5.43 11.30 9.90
C PRO A 93 -5.18 10.23 8.83
N ALA A 94 -4.17 9.40 9.05
CA ALA A 94 -3.69 8.38 8.11
C ALA A 94 -4.04 6.94 8.50
N ARG A 95 -4.82 6.75 9.56
CA ARG A 95 -5.18 5.42 10.08
C ARG A 95 -5.96 4.62 9.03
N LEU A 96 -5.49 3.41 8.72
CA LEU A 96 -6.20 2.47 7.86
C LEU A 96 -7.54 2.06 8.51
N PRO A 97 -8.60 1.79 7.71
CA PRO A 97 -9.87 1.31 8.24
C PRO A 97 -9.70 0.01 9.04
N ASP A 98 -10.44 -0.12 10.13
CA ASP A 98 -10.57 -1.39 10.83
C ASP A 98 -11.41 -2.36 9.98
N VAL A 99 -10.97 -3.62 9.90
CA VAL A 99 -11.60 -4.65 9.06
C VAL A 99 -11.74 -5.93 9.85
N ASP A 100 -12.89 -6.59 9.71
CA ASP A 100 -13.14 -7.92 10.26
C ASP A 100 -12.57 -9.03 9.36
N ILE A 101 -12.79 -10.29 9.75
CA ILE A 101 -12.29 -11.46 9.00
C ILE A 101 -13.01 -11.70 7.68
N ASP A 102 -14.11 -11.00 7.40
CA ASP A 102 -14.96 -11.19 6.22
C ASP A 102 -14.64 -10.18 5.10
N ALA A 103 -13.65 -9.33 5.31
CA ALA A 103 -13.15 -8.40 4.30
C ALA A 103 -11.61 -8.34 4.30
N ARG A 104 -11.06 -7.69 3.28
CA ARG A 104 -9.63 -7.38 3.17
C ARG A 104 -9.46 -5.94 2.72
N LEU A 105 -8.50 -5.23 3.31
CA LEU A 105 -8.15 -3.90 2.82
C LEU A 105 -7.66 -3.96 1.37
N ARG A 106 -8.19 -3.07 0.54
CA ARG A 106 -7.80 -2.90 -0.86
C ARG A 106 -7.53 -1.44 -1.18
N TRP A 107 -6.49 -1.20 -1.97
CA TRP A 107 -6.36 0.07 -2.68
C TRP A 107 -7.38 0.19 -3.81
N ASP A 108 -8.13 1.29 -3.83
CA ASP A 108 -8.93 1.74 -4.97
C ASP A 108 -8.04 2.56 -5.92
N LEU A 109 -7.32 1.84 -6.78
CA LEU A 109 -6.45 2.45 -7.80
C LEU A 109 -7.23 3.29 -8.84
N PRO A 110 -8.45 2.91 -9.27
CA PRO A 110 -9.31 3.79 -10.07
C PRO A 110 -9.63 5.12 -9.38
N GLN A 111 -9.98 5.11 -8.09
CA GLN A 111 -10.25 6.32 -7.31
C GLN A 111 -9.00 7.18 -7.16
N LEU A 112 -7.84 6.57 -6.84
CA LEU A 112 -6.56 7.28 -6.80
C LEU A 112 -6.24 7.91 -8.16
N HIS A 113 -6.42 7.18 -9.27
CA HIS A 113 -6.24 7.71 -10.61
C HIS A 113 -7.14 8.91 -10.87
N ALA A 114 -8.43 8.82 -10.52
CA ALA A 114 -9.39 9.90 -10.72
C ALA A 114 -8.97 11.19 -9.97
N ALA A 115 -8.57 11.04 -8.70
CA ALA A 115 -8.06 12.16 -7.90
C ALA A 115 -6.79 12.78 -8.49
N VAL A 116 -5.86 11.94 -8.97
CA VAL A 116 -4.64 12.41 -9.64
C VAL A 116 -4.97 13.13 -10.94
N ASP A 117 -5.88 12.61 -11.75
CA ASP A 117 -6.29 13.23 -13.01
C ASP A 117 -6.96 14.59 -12.79
N GLU A 118 -7.84 14.70 -11.81
CA GLU A 118 -8.48 15.97 -11.42
C GLU A 118 -7.43 17.00 -11.01
N GLU A 119 -6.56 16.67 -10.07
CA GLU A 119 -5.55 17.60 -9.57
C GLU A 119 -4.54 17.98 -10.66
N ARG A 120 -4.17 17.03 -11.51
CA ARG A 120 -3.27 17.27 -12.66
C ARG A 120 -3.89 18.29 -13.60
N ARG A 121 -5.18 18.15 -13.94
CA ARG A 121 -5.92 19.09 -14.80
C ARG A 121 -6.04 20.46 -14.14
N ARG A 122 -6.34 20.50 -12.83
CA ARG A 122 -6.42 21.75 -12.06
C ARG A 122 -5.09 22.52 -12.06
N ARG A 123 -3.95 21.80 -12.02
CA ARG A 123 -2.61 22.38 -12.12
C ARG A 123 -2.12 22.61 -13.56
N GLY A 124 -2.94 22.31 -14.57
CA GLY A 124 -2.58 22.48 -15.99
C GLY A 124 -1.45 21.57 -16.48
N LEU A 125 -1.18 20.46 -15.79
CA LEU A 125 -0.08 19.54 -16.11
C LEU A 125 -0.51 18.51 -17.17
N THR A 126 0.41 18.08 -18.02
CA THR A 126 0.22 16.86 -18.85
C THR A 126 0.57 15.61 -18.05
N TRP A 127 0.17 14.43 -18.52
CA TRP A 127 0.62 13.16 -17.91
C TRP A 127 2.14 13.01 -17.95
N THR A 128 2.79 13.50 -19.00
CA THR A 128 4.25 13.50 -19.13
C THR A 128 4.91 14.39 -18.09
N ALA A 129 4.39 15.61 -17.89
CA ALA A 129 4.90 16.53 -16.88
C ALA A 129 4.75 15.95 -15.47
N LEU A 130 3.56 15.42 -15.14
CA LEU A 130 3.34 14.79 -13.85
C LEU A 130 4.23 13.56 -13.65
N ALA A 131 4.41 12.72 -14.67
CA ALA A 131 5.28 11.56 -14.57
C ALA A 131 6.74 11.94 -14.30
N ALA A 132 7.21 13.06 -14.86
CA ALA A 132 8.53 13.62 -14.55
C ALA A 132 8.61 14.09 -13.08
N ASP A 133 7.58 14.79 -12.59
CA ASP A 133 7.51 15.25 -11.19
C ASP A 133 7.50 14.08 -10.19
N ILE A 134 6.75 13.03 -10.49
CA ILE A 134 6.65 11.82 -9.65
C ILE A 134 7.90 10.94 -9.78
N GLY A 135 8.59 10.96 -10.93
CA GLY A 135 9.70 10.06 -11.23
C GLY A 135 9.23 8.67 -11.67
N CYS A 136 8.31 8.62 -12.64
CA CYS A 136 7.84 7.37 -13.26
C CYS A 136 7.54 7.57 -14.75
N THR A 137 7.05 6.53 -15.44
CA THR A 137 6.56 6.67 -16.82
C THR A 137 5.10 7.14 -16.83
N PRO A 138 4.64 7.85 -17.88
CA PRO A 138 3.24 8.26 -17.99
C PRO A 138 2.27 7.08 -17.95
N SER A 139 2.62 5.95 -18.58
CA SER A 139 1.79 4.74 -18.58
C SER A 139 1.57 4.18 -17.18
N ARG A 140 2.55 4.31 -16.26
CA ARG A 140 2.37 3.88 -14.86
C ARG A 140 1.31 4.71 -14.13
N LEU A 141 1.08 5.96 -14.56
CA LEU A 141 -0.01 6.79 -14.03
C LEU A 141 -1.34 6.44 -14.68
N THR A 142 -1.41 6.44 -16.01
CA THR A 142 -2.67 6.24 -16.73
C THR A 142 -3.25 4.84 -16.57
N ASN A 143 -2.39 3.83 -16.37
CA ASN A 143 -2.85 2.45 -16.19
C ASN A 143 -3.50 2.20 -14.82
N LEU A 144 -3.30 3.09 -13.83
CA LEU A 144 -3.92 2.94 -12.51
C LEU A 144 -5.44 2.87 -12.59
N ARG A 145 -6.05 3.50 -13.60
CA ARG A 145 -7.50 3.46 -13.87
C ARG A 145 -8.07 2.04 -13.94
N THR A 146 -7.28 1.07 -14.39
CA THR A 146 -7.72 -0.32 -14.57
C THR A 146 -6.78 -1.34 -13.91
N ALA A 147 -5.75 -0.87 -13.21
CA ALA A 147 -4.77 -1.75 -12.60
C ALA A 147 -5.39 -2.47 -11.38
N ARG A 148 -5.06 -3.75 -11.24
CA ARG A 148 -5.37 -4.51 -10.01
C ARG A 148 -4.32 -4.30 -8.93
N LEU A 149 -3.09 -4.03 -9.35
CA LEU A 149 -1.92 -3.88 -8.49
C LEU A 149 -1.08 -2.69 -8.96
N ALA A 150 -0.52 -1.98 -8.00
CA ALA A 150 0.53 -0.99 -8.21
C ALA A 150 1.66 -1.25 -7.19
N ASP A 151 2.83 -0.68 -7.44
CA ASP A 151 3.90 -0.65 -6.45
C ASP A 151 3.50 0.29 -5.30
N MET A 152 3.76 -0.14 -4.05
CA MET A 152 3.42 0.67 -2.88
C MET A 152 4.09 2.05 -2.89
N ASP A 153 5.34 2.11 -3.37
CA ASP A 153 6.05 3.38 -3.51
C ASP A 153 5.38 4.36 -4.49
N LEU A 154 4.82 3.85 -5.60
CA LEU A 154 4.10 4.71 -6.54
C LEU A 154 2.82 5.27 -5.90
N THR A 155 2.03 4.44 -5.22
CA THR A 155 0.80 4.90 -4.57
C THR A 155 1.10 5.94 -3.48
N MET A 156 2.17 5.73 -2.71
CA MET A 156 2.58 6.70 -1.69
C MET A 156 3.08 8.02 -2.27
N ARG A 157 3.89 8.00 -3.34
CA ARG A 157 4.29 9.25 -4.03
C ARG A 157 3.07 10.02 -4.55
N LEU A 158 2.05 9.34 -5.05
CA LEU A 158 0.83 9.98 -5.53
C LEU A 158 -0.01 10.59 -4.42
N THR A 159 -0.23 9.87 -3.32
CA THR A 159 -0.95 10.39 -2.15
C THR A 159 -0.24 11.61 -1.54
N GLN A 160 1.09 11.57 -1.47
CA GLN A 160 1.91 12.70 -1.04
C GLN A 160 1.81 13.88 -2.01
N TRP A 161 1.88 13.66 -3.32
CA TRP A 161 1.72 14.72 -4.31
C TRP A 161 0.33 15.37 -4.29
N LEU A 162 -0.72 14.58 -3.99
CA LEU A 162 -2.09 15.04 -3.75
C LEU A 162 -2.25 15.78 -2.42
N GLY A 163 -1.38 15.54 -1.44
CA GLY A 163 -1.54 16.03 -0.07
C GLY A 163 -2.72 15.37 0.66
N ARG A 164 -3.01 14.10 0.35
CA ARG A 164 -4.14 13.33 0.88
C ARG A 164 -3.64 12.03 1.51
N PRO A 165 -4.27 11.54 2.59
CA PRO A 165 -3.81 10.33 3.26
C PRO A 165 -4.13 9.09 2.40
N ALA A 166 -3.28 8.07 2.50
CA ALA A 166 -3.46 6.78 1.84
C ALA A 166 -4.78 6.12 2.23
N ALA A 167 -5.20 6.26 3.49
CA ALA A 167 -6.45 5.73 4.02
C ALA A 167 -7.69 6.18 3.22
N GLU A 168 -7.64 7.33 2.54
CA GLU A 168 -8.74 7.80 1.70
C GLU A 168 -8.97 6.94 0.45
N PHE A 169 -7.92 6.24 -0.02
CA PHE A 169 -7.94 5.38 -1.21
C PHE A 169 -7.92 3.90 -0.84
N VAL A 170 -8.14 3.58 0.43
CA VAL A 170 -8.14 2.21 0.93
C VAL A 170 -9.50 1.91 1.53
N HIS A 171 -10.10 0.81 1.10
CA HIS A 171 -11.41 0.38 1.59
C HIS A 171 -11.41 -1.11 1.92
N PRO A 172 -12.27 -1.55 2.85
CA PRO A 172 -12.59 -2.97 3.00
C PRO A 172 -13.26 -3.49 1.72
N ALA A 173 -12.83 -4.65 1.24
CA ALA A 173 -13.43 -5.34 0.11
C ALA A 173 -13.71 -6.80 0.44
N ARG A 174 -14.82 -7.31 -0.11
CA ARG A 174 -15.26 -8.70 0.04
C ARG A 174 -15.00 -9.55 -1.21
N TRP A 175 -14.13 -9.09 -2.12
CA TRP A 175 -13.81 -9.74 -3.39
C TRP A 175 -12.42 -9.36 -3.93
#